data_AF-A0A945FVW1-F1
#
_entry.id   AF-A0A945FVW1-F1
#
_cell.length_a   1.000
_cell.length_b   1.000
_cell.length_c   1.000
_cell.angle_alpha   90.00
_cell.angle_beta   90.00
_cell.angle_gamma   90.00
#
_symmetry.space_group_name_H-M   'P 1'
#
loop_
_entity.id
_entity.type
_entity.pdbx_description
1 polymer ?
#
loop_
_entity_poly.entity_id
_entity_poly.type
_entity_poly.pdbx_seq_one_letter_code
_entity_poly.pdbx_strand_id
1 'polypeptide(L)'
;MNSTSLKARRKFLKGITQNTAIAATGGLIWASLLQKEARATPFAIRPPGALKEDDFNAKCIKCGQCVTSCPYDTLTLANTSDQIPIGTPYFIPRDVPCYMCPDIPCMNACPTGALTPELETIEDSRMGLAVIDIENCLSWLGLRCEICHRECPVKGTAITVEHHPRKLSKHAMFIPLVHSDACTGCGICEKACPTDEAAIKVVHPKLVQGSVGEHYRLGWKYDSSITQQYKPEELKKNAPVKAESTGLDWLNTGEL
;
A
#
# COMPACT_ATOMS: atom_id res chain seq x y z
N MET A 1 -52.70 -52.31 1.11
CA MET A 1 -51.45 -51.54 1.35
C MET A 1 -51.84 -50.08 1.60
N ASN A 2 -51.52 -49.52 2.77
CA ASN A 2 -52.14 -48.30 3.33
C ASN A 2 -51.67 -46.99 2.66
N SER A 3 -52.62 -46.27 2.04
CA SER A 3 -52.47 -44.93 1.41
C SER A 3 -51.91 -43.84 2.35
N THR A 4 -52.16 -43.97 3.65
CA THR A 4 -51.69 -43.05 4.70
C THR A 4 -50.16 -43.08 4.88
N SER A 5 -49.53 -44.26 4.75
CA SER A 5 -48.07 -44.44 4.86
C SER A 5 -47.31 -43.79 3.69
N LEU A 6 -47.88 -43.88 2.47
CA LEU A 6 -47.29 -43.26 1.28
C LEU A 6 -47.31 -41.72 1.33
N LYS A 7 -48.38 -41.12 1.86
CA LYS A 7 -48.46 -39.66 2.06
C LYS A 7 -47.44 -39.16 3.10
N ALA A 8 -47.25 -39.89 4.19
CA ALA A 8 -46.27 -39.57 5.23
C ALA A 8 -44.83 -39.62 4.70
N ARG A 9 -44.46 -40.67 3.95
CA ARG A 9 -43.14 -40.80 3.30
C ARG A 9 -42.86 -39.67 2.31
N ARG A 10 -43.86 -39.28 1.50
CA ARG A 10 -43.71 -38.19 0.51
C ARG A 10 -43.51 -36.83 1.18
N LYS A 11 -44.19 -36.57 2.32
CA LYS A 11 -44.00 -35.35 3.12
C LYS A 11 -42.61 -35.29 3.76
N PHE A 12 -42.12 -36.42 4.28
CA PHE A 12 -40.77 -36.54 4.84
C PHE A 12 -39.68 -36.31 3.78
N LEU A 13 -39.79 -36.95 2.61
CA LEU A 13 -38.85 -36.75 1.51
C LEU A 13 -38.84 -35.29 1.02
N LYS A 14 -40.01 -34.67 0.83
CA LYS A 14 -40.09 -33.24 0.47
C LYS A 14 -39.43 -32.35 1.52
N GLY A 15 -39.64 -32.63 2.80
CA GLY A 15 -39.00 -31.88 3.90
C GLY A 15 -37.48 -32.00 3.87
N ILE A 16 -36.94 -33.21 3.63
CA ILE A 16 -35.49 -33.40 3.47
C ILE A 16 -34.97 -32.60 2.29
N THR A 17 -35.59 -32.71 1.11
CA THR A 17 -35.11 -32.01 -0.10
C THR A 17 -35.17 -30.48 0.04
N GLN A 18 -36.20 -29.95 0.70
CA GLN A 18 -36.31 -28.51 0.96
C GLN A 18 -35.24 -28.04 1.95
N ASN A 19 -35.03 -28.78 3.04
CA ASN A 19 -34.03 -28.42 4.04
C ASN A 19 -32.60 -28.52 3.50
N THR A 20 -32.30 -29.54 2.68
CA THR A 20 -30.98 -29.65 2.05
C THR A 20 -30.75 -28.55 1.02
N ALA A 21 -31.77 -28.16 0.25
CA ALA A 21 -31.68 -27.05 -0.69
C ALA A 21 -31.44 -25.70 0.02
N ILE A 22 -32.13 -25.44 1.13
CA ILE A 22 -31.93 -24.23 1.95
C ILE A 22 -30.54 -24.22 2.57
N ALA A 23 -30.09 -25.34 3.13
CA ALA A 23 -28.75 -25.45 3.71
C ALA A 23 -27.66 -25.27 2.65
N ALA A 24 -27.83 -25.85 1.46
CA ALA A 24 -26.86 -25.72 0.37
C ALA A 24 -26.80 -24.29 -0.17
N THR A 25 -27.95 -23.64 -0.40
CA THR A 25 -27.99 -22.24 -0.86
C THR A 25 -27.48 -21.27 0.18
N GLY A 26 -27.89 -21.43 1.45
CA GLY A 26 -27.34 -20.66 2.56
C GLY A 26 -25.83 -20.84 2.71
N GLY A 27 -25.34 -22.07 2.58
CA GLY A 27 -23.91 -22.38 2.62
C GLY A 27 -23.12 -21.76 1.47
N LEU A 28 -23.65 -21.78 0.24
CA LEU A 28 -23.02 -21.14 -0.92
C LEU A 28 -23.00 -19.62 -0.80
N ILE A 29 -24.09 -19.00 -0.33
CA ILE A 29 -24.15 -17.56 -0.09
C ILE A 29 -23.13 -17.16 0.99
N TRP A 30 -23.08 -17.90 2.09
CA TRP A 30 -22.12 -17.66 3.17
C TRP A 30 -20.67 -17.82 2.70
N ALA A 31 -20.37 -18.89 1.96
CA ALA A 31 -19.05 -19.12 1.36
C ALA A 31 -18.66 -17.99 0.40
N SER A 32 -19.60 -17.49 -0.42
CA SER A 32 -19.37 -16.36 -1.32
C SER A 32 -19.08 -15.07 -0.55
N LEU A 33 -19.80 -14.81 0.54
CA LEU A 33 -19.58 -13.64 1.39
C LEU A 33 -18.21 -13.69 2.07
N LEU A 34 -17.84 -14.83 2.65
CA LEU A 34 -16.53 -15.05 3.24
C LEU A 34 -15.40 -14.91 2.22
N GLN A 35 -15.58 -15.44 1.01
CA GLN A 35 -14.59 -15.28 -0.06
C GLN A 35 -14.42 -13.83 -0.50
N LYS A 36 -15.48 -13.02 -0.49
CA LYS A 36 -15.38 -11.59 -0.80
C LYS A 36 -14.61 -10.83 0.28
N GLU A 37 -14.89 -11.07 1.55
CA GLU A 37 -14.11 -10.47 2.65
C GLU A 37 -12.64 -10.92 2.60
N ALA A 38 -12.37 -12.20 2.31
CA ALA A 38 -11.01 -12.73 2.19
C ALA A 38 -10.24 -12.24 0.95
N ARG A 39 -10.94 -11.80 -0.11
CA ARG A 39 -10.33 -11.29 -1.36
C ARG A 39 -10.38 -9.78 -1.48
N ALA A 40 -10.89 -9.07 -0.47
CA ALA A 40 -10.95 -7.62 -0.51
C ALA A 40 -9.54 -7.04 -0.72
N THR A 41 -9.43 -6.06 -1.60
CA THR A 41 -8.13 -5.49 -1.96
C THR A 41 -7.56 -4.71 -0.77
N PRO A 42 -6.34 -5.02 -0.30
CA PRO A 42 -5.73 -4.39 0.87
C PRO A 42 -5.23 -2.95 0.59
N PHE A 43 -5.66 -2.35 -0.52
CA PHE A 43 -5.06 -1.14 -1.05
C PHE A 43 -5.86 0.13 -0.73
N ALA A 44 -6.84 0.02 0.16
CA ALA A 44 -7.54 1.16 0.71
C ALA A 44 -6.58 2.06 1.50
N ILE A 45 -6.72 3.37 1.35
CA ILE A 45 -6.00 4.32 2.19
C ILE A 45 -6.72 4.39 3.53
N ARG A 46 -6.03 3.97 4.59
CA ARG A 46 -6.57 3.87 5.95
C ARG A 46 -6.35 5.17 6.73
N PRO A 47 -7.12 5.42 7.81
CA PRO A 47 -6.90 6.58 8.67
C PRO A 47 -5.49 6.62 9.29
N PRO A 48 -5.08 7.77 9.85
CA PRO A 48 -3.82 7.88 10.58
C PRO A 48 -3.71 6.85 11.69
N GLY A 49 -2.50 6.30 11.88
CA GLY A 49 -2.21 5.30 12.90
C GLY A 49 -2.73 3.89 12.58
N ALA A 50 -3.30 3.62 11.42
CA ALA A 50 -3.73 2.26 11.09
C ALA A 50 -2.57 1.26 11.16
N LEU A 51 -2.83 0.13 11.83
CA LEU A 51 -1.91 -1.01 11.82
C LEU A 51 -1.76 -1.57 10.40
N LYS A 52 -0.82 -2.51 10.24
CA LYS A 52 -0.72 -3.30 9.01
C LYS A 52 -2.07 -3.93 8.69
N GLU A 53 -2.42 -3.98 7.41
CA GLU A 53 -3.76 -4.33 6.95
C GLU A 53 -4.34 -5.62 7.58
N ASP A 54 -3.53 -6.69 7.74
CA ASP A 54 -3.98 -7.93 8.38
C ASP A 54 -4.33 -7.74 9.87
N ASP A 55 -3.47 -7.03 10.61
CA ASP A 55 -3.68 -6.73 12.03
C ASP A 55 -4.82 -5.73 12.23
N PHE A 56 -4.94 -4.76 11.33
CA PHE A 56 -6.02 -3.78 11.31
C PHE A 56 -7.36 -4.48 11.13
N ASN A 57 -7.49 -5.35 10.13
CA ASN A 57 -8.72 -6.09 9.86
C ASN A 57 -9.07 -7.06 11.00
N ALA A 58 -8.08 -7.61 11.70
CA ALA A 58 -8.31 -8.47 12.87
C ALA A 58 -8.81 -7.68 14.10
N LYS A 59 -8.36 -6.44 14.30
CA LYS A 59 -8.74 -5.62 15.47
C LYS A 59 -9.93 -4.69 15.22
N CYS A 60 -10.22 -4.34 13.97
CA CYS A 60 -11.29 -3.42 13.64
C CYS A 60 -12.65 -4.07 13.87
N ILE A 61 -13.39 -3.60 14.87
CA ILE A 61 -14.77 -4.05 15.15
C ILE A 61 -15.83 -3.32 14.33
N LYS A 62 -15.42 -2.53 13.33
CA LYS A 62 -16.32 -1.84 12.38
C LYS A 62 -17.34 -0.92 13.08
N CYS A 63 -16.94 -0.30 14.20
CA CYS A 63 -17.83 0.52 15.05
C CYS A 63 -18.09 1.93 14.52
N GLY A 64 -17.30 2.43 13.56
CA GLY A 64 -17.49 3.75 12.95
C GLY A 64 -17.10 4.96 13.82
N GLN A 65 -16.60 4.77 15.04
CA GLN A 65 -16.23 5.90 15.92
C GLN A 65 -15.17 6.83 15.32
N CYS A 66 -14.20 6.27 14.56
CA CYS A 66 -13.21 7.06 13.84
C CYS A 66 -13.82 7.97 12.76
N VAL A 67 -14.89 7.52 12.09
CA VAL A 67 -15.62 8.29 11.08
C VAL A 67 -16.35 9.46 11.75
N THR A 68 -17.13 9.19 12.81
CA THR A 68 -17.85 10.24 13.54
C THR A 68 -16.92 11.27 14.19
N SER A 69 -15.71 10.84 14.60
CA SER A 69 -14.75 11.73 15.28
C SER A 69 -13.91 12.55 14.30
N CYS A 70 -14.01 12.31 12.99
CA CYS A 70 -13.29 13.09 11.99
C CYS A 70 -14.00 14.43 11.77
N PRO A 71 -13.35 15.58 12.06
CA PRO A 71 -14.01 16.89 11.94
C PRO A 71 -14.21 17.37 10.50
N TYR A 72 -13.62 16.68 9.53
CA TYR A 72 -13.64 17.05 8.11
C TYR A 72 -14.43 16.08 7.24
N ASP A 73 -15.11 15.09 7.82
CA ASP A 73 -15.83 14.03 7.09
C ASP A 73 -14.95 13.32 6.04
N THR A 74 -13.64 13.24 6.28
CA THR A 74 -12.66 12.57 5.41
C THR A 74 -12.95 11.08 5.29
N LEU A 75 -13.34 10.45 6.40
CA LEU A 75 -13.43 9.00 6.50
C LEU A 75 -14.85 8.51 6.16
N THR A 76 -14.93 7.41 5.42
CA THR A 76 -16.19 6.70 5.14
C THR A 76 -16.05 5.21 5.45
N LEU A 77 -17.17 4.56 5.77
CA LEU A 77 -17.20 3.10 5.94
C LEU A 77 -17.44 2.43 4.59
N ALA A 78 -16.64 1.39 4.30
CA ALA A 78 -16.80 0.60 3.09
C ALA A 78 -18.16 -0.09 3.03
N ASN A 79 -18.83 0.04 1.89
CA ASN A 79 -20.10 -0.59 1.57
C ASN A 79 -19.89 -1.91 0.82
N THR A 80 -20.98 -2.63 0.54
CA THR A 80 -20.93 -3.91 -0.20
C THR A 80 -20.45 -3.78 -1.65
N SER A 81 -20.52 -2.57 -2.21
CA SER A 81 -20.04 -2.25 -3.57
C SER A 81 -18.54 -1.96 -3.62
N ASP A 82 -17.94 -1.64 -2.48
CA ASP A 82 -16.51 -1.33 -2.41
C ASP A 82 -15.70 -2.63 -2.42
N GLN A 83 -14.52 -2.59 -3.05
CA GLN A 83 -13.59 -3.72 -3.09
C GLN A 83 -12.72 -3.77 -1.82
N ILE A 84 -13.25 -3.29 -0.71
CA ILE A 84 -12.61 -3.09 0.60
C ILE A 84 -13.44 -3.87 1.63
N PRO A 85 -12.85 -4.45 2.70
CA PRO A 85 -13.63 -5.18 3.70
C PRO A 85 -14.79 -4.34 4.24
N ILE A 86 -16.00 -4.88 4.21
CA ILE A 86 -17.23 -4.12 4.47
C ILE A 86 -17.19 -3.55 5.89
N GLY A 87 -17.59 -2.30 6.08
CA GLY A 87 -17.65 -1.63 7.37
C GLY A 87 -16.29 -1.20 7.92
N THR A 88 -15.21 -1.34 7.16
CA THR A 88 -13.90 -0.78 7.55
C THR A 88 -13.75 0.66 7.06
N PRO A 89 -13.11 1.55 7.84
CA PRO A 89 -12.92 2.95 7.47
C PRO A 89 -11.83 3.11 6.39
N TYR A 90 -12.08 4.00 5.44
CA TYR A 90 -11.12 4.42 4.41
C TYR A 90 -11.42 5.86 3.99
N PHE A 91 -10.56 6.44 3.16
CA PHE A 91 -10.88 7.71 2.48
C PHE A 91 -10.34 7.73 1.06
N ILE A 92 -10.90 8.61 0.24
CA ILE A 92 -10.47 8.86 -1.14
C ILE A 92 -9.78 10.22 -1.17
N PRO A 93 -8.43 10.26 -1.29
CA PRO A 93 -7.64 11.48 -1.34
C PRO A 93 -8.17 12.59 -2.27
N ARG A 94 -8.63 12.21 -3.46
CA ARG A 94 -9.17 13.14 -4.48
C ARG A 94 -10.47 13.82 -4.06
N ASP A 95 -11.28 13.17 -3.23
CA ASP A 95 -12.58 13.68 -2.80
C ASP A 95 -12.43 14.56 -1.58
N VAL A 96 -12.03 13.97 -0.45
CA VAL A 96 -11.76 14.66 0.81
C VAL A 96 -10.49 14.05 1.40
N PRO A 97 -9.34 14.75 1.38
CA PRO A 97 -8.10 14.23 1.94
C PRO A 97 -8.10 14.29 3.47
N CYS A 98 -7.10 13.68 4.10
CA CYS A 98 -6.82 13.86 5.52
C CYS A 98 -6.13 15.21 5.75
N TYR A 99 -6.75 16.09 6.54
CA TYR A 99 -6.20 17.40 6.89
C TYR A 99 -5.19 17.39 8.05
N MET A 100 -4.68 16.21 8.44
CA MET A 100 -3.62 16.04 9.44
C MET A 100 -3.88 16.79 10.77
N CYS A 101 -5.02 16.48 11.41
CA CYS A 101 -5.38 17.06 12.71
C CYS A 101 -4.29 16.78 13.76
N PRO A 102 -3.76 17.80 14.48
CA PRO A 102 -2.69 17.60 15.46
C PRO A 102 -3.05 16.65 16.62
N ASP A 103 -4.33 16.63 17.00
CA ASP A 103 -4.89 15.82 18.09
C ASP A 103 -5.42 14.46 17.62
N ILE A 104 -5.38 14.17 16.32
CA ILE A 104 -5.74 12.89 15.69
C ILE A 104 -7.00 12.24 16.31
N PRO A 105 -8.16 12.94 16.32
CA PRO A 105 -9.34 12.50 17.06
C PRO A 105 -9.89 11.14 16.57
N CYS A 106 -9.73 10.84 15.29
CA CYS A 106 -10.13 9.56 14.71
C CYS A 106 -9.35 8.36 15.27
N MET A 107 -8.06 8.53 15.59
CA MET A 107 -7.21 7.51 16.21
C MET A 107 -7.56 7.35 17.69
N ASN A 108 -7.68 8.47 18.41
CA ASN A 108 -8.01 8.47 19.84
C ASN A 108 -9.40 7.91 20.15
N ALA A 109 -10.33 8.04 19.19
CA ALA A 109 -11.66 7.44 19.31
C ALA A 109 -11.69 5.93 19.05
N CYS A 110 -10.59 5.29 18.64
CA CYS A 110 -10.57 3.85 18.34
C CYS A 110 -10.49 3.01 19.63
N PRO A 111 -11.54 2.24 20.00
CA PRO A 111 -11.57 1.53 21.27
C PRO A 111 -10.75 0.24 21.26
N THR A 112 -10.42 -0.31 20.08
CA THR A 112 -9.76 -1.62 19.93
C THR A 112 -8.27 -1.52 19.64
N GLY A 113 -7.73 -0.30 19.45
CA GLY A 113 -6.36 -0.11 19.02
C GLY A 113 -6.08 -0.64 17.60
N ALA A 114 -7.10 -0.67 16.73
CA ALA A 114 -6.89 -0.90 15.29
C ALA A 114 -6.13 0.28 14.65
N LEU A 115 -6.34 1.48 15.20
CA LEU A 115 -5.48 2.64 14.99
C LEU A 115 -4.56 2.74 16.22
N THR A 116 -3.25 2.65 16.02
CA THR A 116 -2.25 2.62 17.09
C THR A 116 -2.20 3.96 17.82
N PRO A 117 -2.34 3.98 19.16
CA PRO A 117 -2.15 5.19 19.96
C PRO A 117 -0.67 5.56 20.12
N GLU A 118 0.25 4.71 19.65
CA GLU A 118 1.70 4.90 19.77
C GLU A 118 2.25 5.97 18.80
N LEU A 119 1.41 6.51 17.92
CA LEU A 119 1.79 7.55 17.00
C LEU A 119 2.05 8.87 17.74
N GLU A 120 3.33 9.27 17.87
CA GLU A 120 3.73 10.48 18.60
C GLU A 120 3.26 11.76 17.90
N THR A 121 3.43 11.83 16.58
CA THR A 121 3.00 12.96 15.76
C THR A 121 2.23 12.49 14.52
N ILE A 122 1.32 13.32 14.02
CA ILE A 122 0.58 13.01 12.79
C ILE A 122 1.50 12.89 11.56
N GLU A 123 2.70 13.46 11.61
CA GLU A 123 3.73 13.38 10.56
C GLU A 123 4.38 12.00 10.47
N ASP A 124 4.31 11.21 11.54
CA ASP A 124 4.80 9.82 11.56
C ASP A 124 3.78 8.83 10.98
N SER A 125 2.58 9.31 10.62
CA SER A 125 1.56 8.46 10.01
C SER A 125 2.01 7.97 8.63
N ARG A 126 1.67 6.72 8.28
CA ARG A 126 1.96 6.12 6.97
C ARG A 126 0.67 5.55 6.36
N MET A 127 -0.29 6.44 6.10
CA MET A 127 -1.59 6.09 5.51
C MET A 127 -1.45 5.60 4.07
N GLY A 128 -0.50 6.15 3.34
CA GLY A 128 -0.26 5.89 1.92
C GLY A 128 1.04 6.53 1.45
N LEU A 129 1.29 6.46 0.14
CA LEU A 129 2.44 7.08 -0.51
C LEU A 129 1.97 7.84 -1.75
N ALA A 130 2.36 9.12 -1.86
CA ALA A 130 2.12 9.91 -3.06
C ALA A 130 3.08 9.50 -4.18
N VAL A 131 2.55 9.33 -5.38
CA VAL A 131 3.30 8.95 -6.59
C VAL A 131 2.92 9.90 -7.72
N ILE A 132 3.91 10.42 -8.42
CA ILE A 132 3.73 11.38 -9.50
C ILE A 132 3.78 10.64 -10.85
N ASP A 133 2.77 10.87 -11.66
CA ASP A 133 2.76 10.57 -13.08
C ASP A 133 3.56 11.65 -13.83
N ILE A 134 4.76 11.27 -14.27
CA ILE A 134 5.71 12.15 -14.94
C ILE A 134 5.24 12.59 -16.34
N GLU A 135 4.34 11.83 -16.99
CA GLU A 135 3.88 12.14 -18.34
C GLU A 135 2.76 13.17 -18.33
N ASN A 136 1.95 13.21 -17.26
CA ASN A 136 0.80 14.10 -17.14
C ASN A 136 0.99 15.24 -16.12
N CYS A 137 2.05 15.21 -15.32
CA CYS A 137 2.34 16.29 -14.38
C CYS A 137 2.75 17.57 -15.13
N LEU A 138 2.01 18.66 -14.91
CA LEU A 138 2.27 19.96 -15.54
C LEU A 138 3.72 20.43 -15.33
N SER A 139 4.31 20.17 -14.16
CA SER A 139 5.69 20.58 -13.88
C SER A 139 6.72 19.75 -14.65
N TRP A 140 6.48 18.45 -14.81
CA TRP A 140 7.30 17.58 -15.65
C TRP A 140 7.17 17.91 -17.14
N LEU A 141 6.01 18.43 -17.56
CA LEU A 141 5.78 18.98 -18.91
C LEU A 141 6.42 20.38 -19.12
N GLY A 142 7.06 20.94 -18.09
CA GLY A 142 7.78 22.22 -18.17
C GLY A 142 6.93 23.46 -17.95
N LEU A 143 5.71 23.32 -17.43
CA LEU A 143 4.91 24.43 -16.90
C LEU A 143 5.29 24.70 -15.45
N ARG A 144 5.06 25.92 -14.95
CA ARG A 144 5.37 26.25 -13.56
C ARG A 144 4.23 25.82 -12.64
N CYS A 145 4.28 24.60 -12.11
CA CYS A 145 3.29 24.07 -11.18
C CYS A 145 3.98 23.45 -9.95
N GLU A 146 3.79 24.07 -8.78
CA GLU A 146 4.39 23.63 -7.51
C GLU A 146 3.32 23.40 -6.44
N ILE A 147 2.06 23.24 -6.85
CA ILE A 147 0.92 23.21 -5.92
C ILE A 147 1.00 22.03 -4.94
N CYS A 148 1.44 20.85 -5.39
CA CYS A 148 1.62 19.69 -4.53
C CYS A 148 2.65 19.94 -3.43
N HIS A 149 3.74 20.66 -3.74
CA HIS A 149 4.75 21.05 -2.75
C HIS A 149 4.21 22.14 -1.80
N ARG A 150 3.51 23.15 -2.33
CA ARG A 150 3.00 24.28 -1.53
C ARG A 150 1.91 23.87 -0.53
N GLU A 151 1.01 22.98 -0.94
CA GLU A 151 -0.11 22.50 -0.13
C GLU A 151 0.29 21.35 0.80
N CYS A 152 1.47 20.75 0.63
CA CYS A 152 1.94 19.68 1.50
C CYS A 152 2.17 20.21 2.94
N PRO A 153 1.53 19.63 3.97
CA PRO A 153 1.76 20.06 5.35
C PRO A 153 3.21 19.84 5.81
N VAL A 154 3.83 18.78 5.28
CA VAL A 154 5.24 18.39 5.52
C VAL A 154 6.13 18.75 4.32
N LYS A 155 5.90 19.91 3.71
CA LYS A 155 6.68 20.43 2.56
C LYS A 155 8.17 20.58 2.91
N GLY A 156 9.04 20.32 1.95
CA GLY A 156 10.49 20.34 2.14
C GLY A 156 11.06 19.04 2.68
N THR A 157 10.24 18.21 3.34
CA THR A 157 10.62 16.87 3.81
C THR A 157 9.95 15.78 2.98
N ALA A 158 8.61 15.79 2.89
CA ALA A 158 7.87 14.78 2.11
C ALA A 158 7.84 15.07 0.61
N ILE A 159 7.84 16.34 0.24
CA ILE A 159 7.88 16.77 -1.16
C ILE A 159 8.90 17.90 -1.29
N THR A 160 9.91 17.73 -2.14
CA THR A 160 10.87 18.76 -2.51
C THR A 160 10.70 19.17 -3.97
N VAL A 161 11.28 20.30 -4.36
CA VAL A 161 11.30 20.79 -5.74
C VAL A 161 12.75 20.86 -6.19
N GLU A 162 13.08 20.17 -7.27
CA GLU A 162 14.40 20.20 -7.89
C GLU A 162 14.40 21.04 -9.18
N HIS A 163 15.52 21.69 -9.45
CA HIS A 163 15.71 22.45 -10.69
C HIS A 163 16.37 21.58 -11.76
N HIS A 164 15.66 21.34 -12.85
CA HIS A 164 16.16 20.59 -13.99
C HIS A 164 16.28 21.48 -15.22
N PRO A 165 17.38 21.45 -15.98
CA PRO A 165 17.53 22.29 -17.16
C PRO A 165 16.57 21.82 -18.26
N ARG A 166 15.79 22.75 -18.84
CA ARG A 166 15.02 22.46 -20.05
C ARG A 166 16.00 22.41 -21.22
N LYS A 167 16.31 21.23 -21.76
CA LYS A 167 17.27 21.05 -22.88
C LYS A 167 16.99 21.92 -24.12
N LEU A 168 15.80 22.53 -24.22
CA LEU A 168 15.36 23.41 -25.30
C LEU A 168 15.42 24.92 -24.99
N SER A 169 15.59 25.34 -23.73
CA SER A 169 15.52 26.78 -23.36
C SER A 169 16.39 27.10 -22.14
N LYS A 170 16.70 28.39 -21.92
CA LYS A 170 17.44 28.83 -20.73
C LYS A 170 16.64 28.77 -19.41
N HIS A 171 15.36 28.40 -19.45
CA HIS A 171 14.53 28.27 -18.26
C HIS A 171 14.68 26.89 -17.61
N ALA A 172 14.76 26.86 -16.28
CA ALA A 172 14.72 25.63 -15.50
C ALA A 172 13.26 25.12 -15.34
N MET A 173 13.12 23.81 -15.24
CA MET A 173 11.91 23.10 -14.84
C MET A 173 11.98 22.85 -13.33
N PHE A 174 10.85 22.99 -12.64
CA PHE A 174 10.74 22.89 -11.19
C PHE A 174 10.06 21.56 -10.85
N ILE A 175 10.84 20.50 -10.77
CA ILE A 175 10.32 19.13 -10.71
C ILE A 175 10.01 18.74 -9.26
N PRO A 176 8.76 18.41 -8.91
CA PRO A 176 8.43 17.89 -7.60
C PRO A 176 8.92 16.44 -7.46
N LEU A 177 9.56 16.14 -6.33
CA LEU A 177 9.96 14.80 -5.92
C LEU A 177 9.30 14.44 -4.59
N VAL A 178 8.75 13.23 -4.50
CA VAL A 178 8.16 12.70 -3.28
C VAL A 178 9.18 11.80 -2.57
N HIS A 179 9.40 12.06 -1.29
CA HIS A 179 10.26 11.27 -0.40
C HIS A 179 9.40 10.31 0.42
N SER A 180 9.54 9.01 0.15
CA SER A 180 8.63 7.99 0.70
C SER A 180 8.77 7.75 2.21
N ASP A 181 9.94 8.08 2.76
CA ASP A 181 10.24 8.00 4.18
C ASP A 181 9.52 9.08 5.00
N ALA A 182 9.27 10.25 4.40
CA ALA A 182 8.58 11.37 5.04
C ALA A 182 7.12 11.55 4.58
N CYS A 183 6.73 11.00 3.43
CA CYS A 183 5.35 11.08 2.95
C CYS A 183 4.38 10.34 3.88
N THR A 184 3.37 11.05 4.37
CA THR A 184 2.33 10.47 5.24
C THR A 184 1.21 9.77 4.48
N GLY A 185 1.01 10.14 3.21
CA GLY A 185 -0.13 9.71 2.42
C GLY A 185 -1.45 10.41 2.76
N CYS A 186 -1.40 11.66 3.24
CA CYS A 186 -2.61 12.40 3.62
C CYS A 186 -3.54 12.77 2.45
N GLY A 187 -3.03 12.83 1.22
CA GLY A 187 -3.85 13.08 0.03
C GLY A 187 -4.07 14.54 -0.36
N ILE A 188 -3.62 15.51 0.44
CA ILE A 188 -3.84 16.95 0.14
C ILE A 188 -3.25 17.33 -1.23
N CYS A 189 -2.08 16.79 -1.58
CA CYS A 189 -1.45 17.03 -2.87
C CYS A 189 -2.25 16.49 -4.07
N GLU A 190 -2.94 15.36 -3.91
CA GLU A 190 -3.82 14.78 -4.93
C GLU A 190 -5.09 15.62 -5.10
N LYS A 191 -5.68 16.06 -4.00
CA LYS A 191 -6.83 16.98 -4.01
C LYS A 191 -6.51 18.30 -4.69
N ALA A 192 -5.34 18.87 -4.38
CA ALA A 192 -4.90 20.15 -4.90
C ALA A 192 -4.42 20.10 -6.37
N CYS A 193 -4.25 18.91 -6.94
CA CYS A 193 -3.77 18.77 -8.31
C CYS A 193 -4.79 19.36 -9.31
N PRO A 194 -4.40 20.33 -10.16
CA PRO A 194 -5.32 21.07 -11.02
C PRO A 194 -5.68 20.34 -12.31
N THR A 195 -5.08 19.17 -12.58
CA THR A 195 -5.42 18.33 -13.72
C THR A 195 -6.77 17.66 -13.50
N ASP A 196 -7.49 17.33 -14.58
CA ASP A 196 -8.80 16.68 -14.51
C ASP A 196 -8.72 15.36 -13.73
N GLU A 197 -7.81 14.50 -14.16
CA GLU A 197 -7.31 13.35 -13.41
C GLU A 197 -6.01 13.72 -12.73
N ALA A 198 -5.91 13.52 -11.41
CA ALA A 198 -4.75 13.95 -10.64
C ALA A 198 -3.46 13.26 -11.13
N ALA A 199 -2.47 14.05 -11.53
CA ALA A 199 -1.15 13.57 -11.92
C ALA A 199 -0.27 13.18 -10.72
N ILE A 200 -0.74 13.40 -9.50
CA ILE A 200 -0.13 12.87 -8.28
C ILE A 200 -1.22 12.11 -7.53
N LYS A 201 -0.96 10.83 -7.24
CA LYS A 201 -1.94 9.92 -6.63
C LYS A 201 -1.36 9.31 -5.37
N VAL A 202 -2.15 9.24 -4.31
CA VAL A 202 -1.81 8.53 -3.08
C VAL A 202 -2.31 7.10 -3.20
N VAL A 203 -1.38 6.17 -3.05
CA VAL A 203 -1.62 4.73 -3.17
C VAL A 203 -1.02 3.99 -1.99
N HIS A 204 -1.44 2.73 -1.81
CA HIS A 204 -0.82 1.89 -0.80
C HIS A 204 0.67 1.63 -1.18
N PRO A 205 1.64 1.81 -0.27
CA PRO A 205 3.08 1.76 -0.62
C PRO A 205 3.52 0.45 -1.28
N LYS A 206 2.95 -0.69 -0.84
CA LYS A 206 3.19 -2.02 -1.45
C LYS A 206 2.86 -2.12 -2.96
N LEU A 207 2.05 -1.22 -3.52
CA LEU A 207 1.73 -1.23 -4.95
C LEU A 207 2.82 -0.64 -5.84
N VAL A 208 3.69 0.20 -5.26
CA VAL A 208 4.58 1.07 -6.03
C VAL A 208 6.03 0.98 -5.58
N GLN A 209 6.29 0.61 -4.32
CA GLN A 209 7.65 0.44 -3.82
C GLN A 209 8.17 -0.94 -4.18
N GLY A 210 9.32 -0.98 -4.86
CA GLY A 210 10.10 -2.20 -5.06
C GLY A 210 10.93 -2.57 -3.83
N SER A 211 11.45 -3.80 -3.82
CA SER A 211 12.46 -4.25 -2.86
C SER A 211 13.73 -4.65 -3.60
N VAL A 212 14.89 -4.31 -3.06
CA VAL A 212 16.18 -4.63 -3.69
C VAL A 212 16.45 -6.14 -3.65
N GLY A 213 15.93 -6.85 -2.64
CA GLY A 213 16.17 -8.28 -2.41
C GLY A 213 17.30 -8.52 -1.40
N GLU A 214 17.17 -9.57 -0.58
CA GLU A 214 18.09 -9.86 0.53
C GLU A 214 19.51 -10.22 0.09
N HIS A 215 19.67 -10.65 -1.17
CA HIS A 215 20.95 -11.07 -1.74
C HIS A 215 21.84 -9.89 -2.14
N TYR A 216 21.31 -8.68 -2.30
CA TYR A 216 22.11 -7.49 -2.58
C TYR A 216 22.50 -6.79 -1.29
N ARG A 217 23.82 -6.74 -1.04
CA ARG A 217 24.41 -6.01 0.08
C ARG A 217 24.88 -4.64 -0.39
N LEU A 218 24.29 -3.59 0.16
CA LEU A 218 24.73 -2.21 -0.09
C LEU A 218 25.90 -1.90 0.85
N GLY A 219 27.12 -1.88 0.31
CA GLY A 219 28.37 -1.75 1.10
C GLY A 219 28.49 -0.47 1.93
N TRP A 220 27.62 0.52 1.71
CA TRP A 220 27.55 1.78 2.45
C TRP A 220 26.43 1.82 3.52
N LYS A 221 25.64 0.75 3.68
CA LYS A 221 24.69 0.61 4.79
C LYS A 221 25.37 -0.19 5.91
N TYR A 222 25.62 0.46 7.03
CA TYR A 222 26.41 -0.07 8.15
C TYR A 222 25.78 -1.26 8.90
N ASP A 223 24.53 -1.63 8.57
CA ASP A 223 23.71 -2.58 9.34
C ASP A 223 23.50 -3.94 8.65
N SER A 224 24.28 -4.27 7.62
CA SER A 224 24.24 -5.63 7.09
C SER A 224 24.95 -6.56 8.06
N SER A 225 24.19 -7.34 8.85
CA SER A 225 24.75 -8.44 9.63
C SER A 225 25.58 -9.31 8.67
N ILE A 226 26.87 -9.44 8.96
CA ILE A 226 27.78 -10.28 8.18
C ILE A 226 27.42 -11.72 8.50
N THR A 227 26.36 -12.25 7.90
CA THR A 227 26.17 -13.69 7.81
C THR A 227 27.37 -14.24 7.03
N GLN A 228 28.27 -14.92 7.76
CA GLN A 228 29.42 -15.67 7.23
C GLN A 228 28.96 -16.90 6.44
N GLN A 229 28.04 -16.75 5.49
CA GLN A 229 27.67 -17.84 4.58
C GLN A 229 28.73 -18.08 3.51
N TYR A 230 29.59 -17.08 3.24
CA TYR A 230 30.74 -17.25 2.36
C TYR A 230 32.01 -17.53 3.18
N LYS A 231 32.39 -18.81 3.26
CA LYS A 231 33.68 -19.28 3.80
C LYS A 231 34.62 -19.65 2.64
N PRO A 232 35.41 -18.70 2.11
CA PRO A 232 36.32 -18.95 0.99
C PRO A 232 37.42 -19.99 1.30
N GLU A 233 37.72 -20.24 2.57
CA GLU A 233 38.69 -21.26 2.99
C GLU A 233 38.23 -22.70 2.69
N GLU A 234 36.92 -22.96 2.66
CA GLU A 234 36.37 -24.28 2.32
C GLU A 234 36.41 -24.52 0.79
N LEU A 235 36.29 -23.46 -0.03
CA LEU A 235 36.39 -23.54 -1.49
C LEU A 235 37.84 -23.80 -1.96
N LYS A 236 38.85 -23.28 -1.24
CA LYS A 236 40.26 -23.51 -1.58
C LYS A 236 40.70 -24.97 -1.39
N LYS A 237 40.08 -25.72 -0.47
CA LYS A 237 40.43 -27.13 -0.20
C LYS A 237 39.98 -28.10 -1.30
N ASN A 238 38.98 -27.72 -2.10
CA ASN A 238 38.37 -28.58 -3.11
C ASN A 238 38.51 -28.03 -4.54
N ALA A 239 39.32 -26.99 -4.75
CA ALA A 239 39.58 -26.48 -6.09
C ALA A 239 40.45 -27.49 -6.86
N PRO A 240 40.02 -28.00 -8.03
CA PRO A 240 40.90 -28.78 -8.88
C PRO A 240 42.11 -27.92 -9.28
N VAL A 241 43.30 -28.51 -9.23
CA VAL A 241 44.54 -27.86 -9.67
C VAL A 241 44.32 -27.36 -11.10
N LYS A 242 44.45 -26.04 -11.31
CA LYS A 242 44.31 -25.44 -12.65
C LYS A 242 45.32 -26.11 -13.59
N ALA A 243 44.82 -26.79 -14.62
CA ALA A 243 45.63 -27.07 -15.80
C ALA A 243 46.02 -25.71 -16.42
N GLU A 244 47.31 -25.52 -16.69
CA GLU A 244 47.81 -24.31 -17.37
C GLU A 244 47.18 -24.23 -18.75
N SER A 245 46.31 -23.25 -18.95
CA SER A 245 45.78 -22.91 -20.28
C SER A 245 46.85 -22.12 -21.04
N THR A 246 47.36 -22.69 -22.13
CA THR A 246 48.20 -22.02 -23.12
C THR A 246 47.35 -21.03 -23.93
N GLY A 247 47.20 -19.79 -23.46
CA GLY A 247 46.31 -18.83 -24.13
C GLY A 247 46.63 -17.36 -23.86
N LEU A 248 47.46 -16.79 -24.74
CA LEU A 248 47.69 -15.37 -25.07
C LEU A 248 48.03 -14.38 -23.93
N ASP A 249 49.34 -14.23 -23.72
CA ASP A 249 50.00 -13.20 -22.92
C ASP A 249 50.34 -11.93 -23.74
N TRP A 250 49.45 -11.53 -24.66
CA TRP A 250 49.69 -10.37 -25.55
C TRP A 250 49.49 -9.02 -24.85
N LEU A 251 48.70 -8.97 -23.77
CA LEU A 251 48.35 -7.71 -23.08
C LEU A 251 49.39 -7.26 -22.05
N ASN A 252 50.38 -8.08 -21.72
CA ASN A 252 51.35 -7.79 -20.66
C ASN A 252 52.77 -7.50 -21.16
N THR A 253 53.06 -7.71 -22.45
CA THR A 253 54.34 -7.36 -23.07
C THR A 253 54.21 -5.96 -23.68
N GLY A 254 54.44 -4.93 -22.89
CA GLY A 254 54.30 -3.52 -23.29
C GLY A 254 55.32 -3.05 -24.34
N GLU A 255 55.21 -3.54 -25.57
CA GLU A 255 55.97 -3.07 -26.73
C GLU A 255 55.08 -2.17 -27.62
N LEU A 256 55.46 -0.89 -27.69
CA LEU A 256 55.26 0.02 -28.81
C LEU A 256 56.62 0.21 -29.49
#